data_AF-A0A9J6PWX9-F1
#
_entry.id   AF-A0A9J6PWX9-F1
#
_cell.length_a   1.000
_cell.length_b   1.000
_cell.length_c   1.000
_cell.angle_alpha   90.00
_cell.angle_beta   90.00
_cell.angle_gamma   90.00
#
_symmetry.space_group_name_H-M   'P 1'
#
loop_
_entity.id
_entity.type
_entity.pdbx_description
1 polymer ?
#
loop_
_entity_poly.entity_id
_entity_poly.type
_entity_poly.pdbx_seq_one_letter_code
_entity_poly.pdbx_strand_id
1 'polypeptide(L)'
;MIVMPQSYSPGALKRRFRIIEELMIRDKAFFIIYDEKAPLAAIIKAELSDVNGEARHEVVARLDLVRRDQCDEVYSVRDFWQNTDALQVEGVVVVTAERDEGLATKLYESLVLKEGITLISVGTV
;
A
#
# COMPACT_ATOMS: atom_id res chain seq x y z
N MET A 1 -3.89 -21.01 -5.78
CA MET A 1 -2.72 -20.11 -5.93
C MET A 1 -2.35 -19.65 -4.54
N ILE A 2 -1.16 -19.99 -4.04
CA ILE A 2 -0.72 -19.55 -2.71
C ILE A 2 -0.24 -18.10 -2.89
N VAL A 3 -1.09 -17.15 -2.50
CA VAL A 3 -0.70 -15.74 -2.42
C VAL A 3 0.21 -15.66 -1.20
N MET A 4 1.54 -15.58 -1.42
CA MET A 4 2.44 -15.31 -0.31
C MET A 4 2.07 -13.94 0.28
N PRO A 5 1.86 -13.84 1.61
CA PRO A 5 1.63 -12.55 2.24
C PRO A 5 2.86 -11.68 1.97
N GLN A 6 2.64 -10.60 1.21
CA GLN A 6 3.71 -9.65 0.94
C GLN A 6 4.15 -9.06 2.28
N SER A 7 5.46 -9.07 2.53
CA SER A 7 6.03 -8.54 3.74
C SER A 7 7.39 -7.93 3.43
N TYR A 8 7.76 -6.87 4.14
CA TYR A 8 9.03 -6.19 3.98
C TYR A 8 9.84 -6.27 5.26
N SER A 9 11.13 -6.58 5.14
CA SER A 9 12.03 -6.46 6.28
C SER A 9 12.25 -4.98 6.64
N PRO A 10 12.53 -4.65 7.91
CA PRO A 10 12.84 -3.28 8.33
C PRO A 10 13.97 -2.63 7.52
N GLY A 11 14.97 -3.44 7.15
CA GLY A 11 16.11 -2.98 6.35
C GLY A 11 15.72 -2.63 4.91
N ALA A 12 14.82 -3.40 4.29
CA ALA A 12 14.28 -3.08 2.97
C ALA A 12 13.47 -1.78 3.01
N LEU A 13 12.65 -1.61 4.05
CA LEU A 13 11.84 -0.42 4.26
C LEU A 13 12.72 0.84 4.31
N LYS A 14 13.71 0.86 5.20
CA LYS A 14 14.62 2.01 5.38
C LYS A 14 15.44 2.36 4.14
N ARG A 15 15.77 1.37 3.30
CA ARG A 15 16.65 1.56 2.15
C ARG A 15 15.92 1.97 0.88
N ARG A 16 14.71 1.45 0.69
CA ARG A 16 14.00 1.51 -0.60
C ARG A 16 12.75 2.37 -0.55
N PHE A 17 12.12 2.47 0.60
CA PHE A 17 10.81 3.08 0.73
C PHE A 17 10.88 4.35 1.58
N ARG A 18 10.11 5.36 1.18
CA ARG A 18 9.80 6.51 2.01
C ARG A 18 8.47 6.27 2.70
N ILE A 19 8.40 6.51 4.00
CA ILE A 19 7.12 6.55 4.72
C ILE A 19 6.53 7.94 4.46
N ILE A 20 5.40 7.98 3.77
CA ILE A 20 4.75 9.23 3.35
C ILE A 20 3.61 9.64 4.30
N GLU A 21 3.03 8.66 4.99
CA GLU A 21 1.95 8.89 5.93
C GLU A 21 1.88 7.77 6.96
N GLU A 22 1.47 8.10 8.17
CA GLU A 22 1.16 7.14 9.22
C GLU A 22 -0.36 7.14 9.43
N LEU A 23 -0.95 5.95 9.42
CA LEU A 23 -2.37 5.75 9.60
C LEU A 23 -2.61 4.99 10.91
N MET A 24 -3.66 5.36 11.62
CA MET A 24 -4.13 4.59 12.76
C MET A 24 -5.50 4.01 12.43
N ILE A 25 -5.60 2.68 12.42
CA ILE A 25 -6.84 1.96 12.16
C ILE A 25 -7.11 1.05 13.36
N ARG A 26 -8.18 1.34 14.11
CA ARG A 26 -8.59 0.59 15.32
C ARG A 26 -7.42 0.34 16.28
N ASP A 27 -6.75 1.43 16.70
CA ASP A 27 -5.62 1.44 17.62
C ASP A 27 -4.34 0.73 17.14
N LYS A 28 -4.31 0.28 15.88
CA LYS A 28 -3.11 -0.25 15.24
C LYS A 28 -2.52 0.79 14.30
N ALA A 29 -1.21 0.94 14.38
CA ALA A 29 -0.46 1.81 13.51
C ALA A 29 -0.11 1.10 12.20
N PHE A 30 -0.27 1.83 11.10
CA PHE A 30 0.07 1.43 9.75
C PHE A 30 0.91 2.53 9.12
N PHE A 31 1.78 2.16 8.19
CA PHE A 31 2.56 3.11 7.42
C PHE A 31 2.18 3.00 5.95
N ILE A 32 1.96 4.14 5.33
CA ILE A 32 1.92 4.26 3.89
C ILE A 32 3.34 4.51 3.41
N ILE A 33 3.80 3.62 2.55
CA ILE A 33 5.13 3.66 1.98
C ILE A 33 5.08 3.87 0.48
N TYR A 34 6.08 4.56 -0.04
CA TYR A 34 6.23 4.85 -1.46
C TYR A 34 7.67 4.57 -1.91
N ASP A 35 7.84 3.95 -3.07
CA ASP A 35 9.11 3.79 -3.76
C ASP A 35 9.17 4.74 -4.95
N GLU A 36 10.08 5.70 -4.88
CA GLU A 36 10.29 6.71 -5.92
C GLU A 36 10.91 6.11 -7.20
N LYS A 37 11.72 5.05 -7.06
CA LYS A 37 12.46 4.42 -8.17
C LYS A 37 11.63 3.40 -8.93
N ALA A 38 10.78 2.68 -8.21
CA ALA A 38 9.77 1.80 -8.81
C ALA A 38 8.41 2.29 -8.32
N PRO A 39 7.58 2.89 -9.18
CA PRO A 39 6.42 3.62 -8.73
C PRO A 39 5.38 2.68 -8.16
N LEU A 40 5.45 2.55 -6.85
CA LEU A 40 4.71 1.60 -6.07
C LEU A 40 4.45 2.24 -4.73
N ALA A 41 3.21 2.12 -4.28
CA ALA A 41 2.82 2.50 -2.95
C ALA A 41 2.23 1.29 -2.22
N ALA A 42 2.40 1.23 -0.91
CA ALA A 42 1.83 0.15 -0.11
C ALA A 42 1.44 0.65 1.28
N ILE A 43 0.45 0.00 1.88
CA ILE A 43 0.11 0.14 3.29
C ILE A 43 0.64 -1.08 4.00
N ILE A 44 1.46 -0.85 5.02
CA ILE A 44 2.06 -1.90 5.85
C ILE A 44 1.67 -1.73 7.32
N LYS A 45 1.69 -2.81 8.09
CA LYS A 45 1.61 -2.72 9.56
C LYS A 45 2.88 -2.05 10.09
N ALA A 46 2.73 -1.09 11.00
CA ALA A 46 3.87 -0.47 11.68
C ALA A 46 4.56 -1.46 12.62
N GLU A 47 3.78 -2.36 13.23
CA GLU A 47 4.29 -3.45 14.05
C GLU A 47 5.00 -4.50 13.19
N LEU A 48 6.01 -5.14 13.79
CA LEU A 48 6.74 -6.25 13.19
C LEU A 48 6.05 -7.55 13.58
N SER A 49 5.77 -8.37 12.57
CA SER A 49 5.24 -9.71 12.73
C SER A 49 6.33 -10.72 12.39
N ASP A 50 6.35 -11.84 13.11
CA ASP A 50 7.26 -12.94 12.80
C ASP A 50 6.73 -13.68 11.56
N VAL A 51 7.43 -13.54 10.45
CA VAL A 51 7.12 -14.24 9.20
C VAL A 51 8.30 -15.16 8.90
N ASN A 52 8.13 -16.45 9.15
CA ASN A 52 9.15 -17.49 8.98
C ASN A 52 10.43 -17.24 9.82
N GLY A 53 10.28 -16.78 11.06
CA GLY A 53 11.41 -16.53 11.98
C GLY A 53 12.12 -15.19 11.75
N GLU A 54 11.57 -14.33 10.90
CA GLU A 54 12.08 -12.99 10.64
C GLU A 54 11.05 -11.93 10.98
N ALA A 55 11.49 -10.87 11.68
CA ALA A 55 10.67 -9.70 11.96
C ALA A 55 10.44 -8.93 10.66
N ARG A 56 9.18 -8.89 10.21
CA ARG A 56 8.78 -8.23 8.96
C ARG A 56 7.53 -7.39 9.15
N HIS A 57 7.44 -6.30 8.39
CA HIS A 57 6.22 -5.53 8.25
C HIS A 57 5.31 -6.22 7.24
N GLU A 58 4.12 -6.62 7.67
CA GLU A 58 3.12 -7.20 6.77
C GLU A 58 2.51 -6.12 5.87
N VAL A 59 2.37 -6.44 4.58
CA VAL A 59 1.67 -5.60 3.61
C VAL A 59 0.18 -5.91 3.66
N VAL A 60 -0.60 -4.86 3.87
CA VAL A 60 -2.06 -4.91 3.93
C VAL A 60 -2.67 -4.51 2.60
N ALA A 61 -2.11 -3.50 1.95
CA ALA A 61 -2.51 -3.10 0.60
C ALA A 61 -1.27 -2.66 -0.19
N ARG A 62 -1.34 -2.82 -1.51
CA ARG A 62 -0.31 -2.44 -2.45
C ARG A 62 -0.96 -1.91 -3.71
N LEU A 63 -0.39 -0.83 -4.20
CA LEU A 63 -0.78 -0.15 -5.41
C LEU A 63 0.43 -0.11 -6.34
N ASP A 64 0.33 -0.85 -7.43
CA ASP A 64 1.32 -0.83 -8.49
C ASP A 64 0.95 0.26 -9.49
N LEU A 65 1.89 1.18 -9.71
CA LEU A 65 1.73 2.28 -10.65
C LEU A 65 2.61 2.06 -11.87
N VAL A 66 2.24 2.70 -12.97
CA VAL A 66 3.03 2.76 -14.20
C VAL A 66 3.17 4.22 -14.61
N ARG A 67 4.41 4.68 -14.76
CA ARG A 67 4.71 5.98 -15.38
C ARG A 67 4.18 5.98 -16.80
N ARG A 68 3.28 6.91 -17.11
CA ARG A 68 2.63 7.01 -18.42
C ARG A 68 3.33 7.98 -19.36
N ASP A 69 4.12 8.90 -18.81
CA ASP A 69 4.77 9.96 -19.59
C ASP A 69 6.24 10.15 -19.17
N GLN A 70 6.99 10.94 -19.95
CA GLN A 70 8.34 11.41 -19.57
C GLN A 70 8.31 12.47 -18.46
N CYS A 71 7.13 12.93 -18.05
CA CYS A 71 6.97 13.71 -16.82
C CYS A 71 6.99 12.78 -15.61
N ASP A 72 7.95 12.99 -14.71
CA ASP A 72 8.20 12.18 -13.51
C ASP A 72 7.05 12.13 -12.49
N GLU A 73 5.98 12.91 -12.72
CA GLU A 73 4.87 13.15 -11.78
C GLU A 73 3.54 12.52 -12.22
N VAL A 74 3.44 11.95 -13.43
CA VAL A 74 2.18 11.37 -13.96
C VAL A 74 2.20 9.85 -13.95
N TYR A 75 1.30 9.27 -13.16
CA TYR A 75 1.22 7.83 -12.93
C TYR A 75 -0.17 7.30 -13.27
N SER A 76 -0.22 6.15 -13.92
CA SER A 76 -1.45 5.35 -14.05
C SER A 76 -1.45 4.20 -13.07
N VAL A 77 -2.62 3.89 -12.52
CA VAL A 77 -2.81 2.69 -11.71
C VAL A 77 -2.77 1.47 -12.62
N ARG A 78 -1.86 0.54 -12.34
CA ARG A 78 -1.76 -0.72 -13.08
C ARG A 78 -2.54 -1.82 -12.39
N ASP A 79 -2.32 -1.97 -11.10
CA ASP A 79 -2.91 -3.04 -10.31
C ASP A 79 -3.04 -2.62 -8.86
N PHE A 80 -4.08 -3.13 -8.20
CA PHE A 80 -4.30 -2.93 -6.77
C PHE A 80 -4.47 -4.28 -6.11
N TRP A 81 -3.61 -4.57 -5.15
CA TRP A 81 -3.65 -5.78 -4.36
C TRP A 81 -3.92 -5.44 -2.91
N GLN A 82 -4.85 -6.15 -2.30
CA GLN A 82 -5.08 -6.07 -0.87
C GLN A 82 -5.07 -7.46 -0.23
N ASN A 83 -4.60 -7.52 1.00
CA ASN A 83 -4.59 -8.72 1.81
C ASN A 83 -5.91 -8.83 2.57
N THR A 84 -6.86 -9.60 2.02
CA THR A 84 -8.17 -9.82 2.63
C THR A 84 -8.06 -10.50 4.00
N ASP A 85 -7.10 -11.41 4.16
CA ASP A 85 -6.85 -12.15 5.41
C ASP A 85 -6.25 -11.24 6.50
N ALA A 86 -5.32 -10.35 6.15
CA ALA A 86 -4.69 -9.45 7.13
C ALA A 86 -5.69 -8.52 7.85
N LEU A 87 -6.82 -8.19 7.20
CA LEU A 87 -7.94 -7.49 7.83
C LEU A 87 -8.99 -8.43 8.46
N GLN A 88 -9.01 -9.71 8.10
CA GLN A 88 -9.99 -10.68 8.61
C GLN A 88 -9.63 -11.23 9.99
N VAL A 89 -8.35 -11.22 10.37
CA VAL A 89 -7.89 -11.81 11.64
C VAL A 89 -8.39 -11.08 12.90
N GLU A 90 -8.96 -9.87 12.80
CA GLU A 90 -9.45 -9.13 13.98
C GLU A 90 -10.80 -8.43 13.79
N GLY A 91 -11.86 -9.20 13.53
CA GLY A 91 -13.24 -8.76 13.81
C GLY A 91 -13.71 -7.50 13.05
N VAL A 92 -13.10 -7.19 11.91
CA VAL A 92 -13.53 -6.11 11.02
C VAL A 92 -14.49 -6.69 9.99
N VAL A 93 -15.78 -6.77 10.31
CA VAL A 93 -16.83 -6.89 9.28
C VAL A 93 -17.07 -5.48 8.74
N VAL A 94 -16.24 -5.06 7.78
CA VAL A 94 -16.60 -3.96 6.89
C VAL A 94 -17.11 -4.64 5.63
N VAL A 95 -18.31 -4.24 5.20
CA VAL A 95 -19.02 -4.78 4.04
C VAL A 95 -18.05 -4.84 2.88
N THR A 96 -17.90 -6.01 2.26
CA THR A 96 -16.80 -6.38 1.37
C THR A 96 -16.56 -5.40 0.22
N ALA A 97 -17.57 -4.62 -0.18
CA ALA A 97 -17.48 -3.58 -1.21
C ALA A 97 -16.77 -2.29 -0.74
N GLU A 98 -16.88 -1.89 0.53
CA GLU A 98 -16.25 -0.67 1.06
C GLU A 98 -14.79 -0.90 1.47
N ARG A 99 -14.38 -2.17 1.62
CA ARG A 99 -13.02 -2.55 2.03
C ARG A 99 -11.99 -2.27 0.93
N ASP A 100 -12.31 -2.60 -0.31
CA ASP A 100 -11.47 -2.31 -1.49
C ASP A 100 -11.33 -0.79 -1.72
N GLU A 101 -12.41 -0.03 -1.54
CA GLU A 101 -12.43 1.41 -1.84
C GLU A 101 -11.70 2.25 -0.79
N GLY A 102 -11.75 1.91 0.50
CA GLY A 102 -11.15 2.72 1.56
C GLY A 102 -9.61 2.77 1.53
N LEU A 103 -8.96 1.60 1.35
CA LEU A 103 -7.49 1.50 1.35
C LEU A 103 -6.89 2.02 0.03
N ALA A 104 -7.53 1.71 -1.10
CA ALA A 104 -7.13 2.24 -2.40
C ALA A 104 -7.26 3.77 -2.42
N THR A 105 -8.40 4.31 -1.97
CA THR A 105 -8.63 5.76 -1.87
C THR A 105 -7.58 6.42 -1.00
N LYS A 106 -7.23 5.85 0.17
CA LYS A 106 -6.16 6.41 1.00
C LYS A 106 -4.80 6.39 0.32
N LEU A 107 -4.43 5.31 -0.37
CA LEU A 107 -3.20 5.31 -1.15
C LEU A 107 -3.20 6.40 -2.22
N TYR A 108 -4.31 6.59 -2.93
CA TYR A 108 -4.43 7.66 -3.92
C TYR A 108 -4.30 9.05 -3.31
N GLU A 109 -5.06 9.33 -2.25
CA GLU A 109 -5.02 10.62 -1.56
C GLU A 109 -3.63 10.92 -1.02
N SER A 110 -2.97 9.96 -0.36
CA SER A 110 -1.64 10.17 0.21
C SER A 110 -0.59 10.40 -0.86
N LEU A 111 -0.64 9.69 -1.99
CA LEU A 111 0.29 9.94 -3.11
C LEU A 111 0.11 11.33 -3.71
N VAL A 112 -1.14 11.75 -3.93
CA VAL A 112 -1.45 13.08 -4.47
C VAL A 112 -1.05 14.19 -3.51
N LEU A 113 -1.42 14.05 -2.22
CA LEU A 113 -1.25 15.11 -1.22
C LEU A 113 0.16 15.21 -0.66
N LYS A 114 0.88 14.08 -0.52
CA LYS A 114 2.21 14.04 0.12
C LYS A 114 3.35 14.07 -0.89
N GLU A 115 3.19 13.38 -2.00
CA GLU A 115 4.25 13.26 -3.03
C GLU A 115 3.97 14.11 -4.28
N GLY A 116 2.83 14.81 -4.36
CA GLY A 116 2.50 15.67 -5.50
C GLY A 116 2.22 14.89 -6.80
N ILE A 117 1.93 13.60 -6.68
CA ILE A 117 1.76 12.71 -7.83
C ILE A 117 0.39 12.92 -8.46
N THR A 118 0.34 13.08 -9.78
CA THR A 118 -0.92 13.07 -10.54
C THR A 118 -1.26 11.65 -10.96
N LEU A 119 -2.37 11.13 -10.43
CA LEU A 119 -2.91 9.83 -10.79
C LEU A 119 -3.94 9.96 -11.91
N ILE A 120 -3.72 9.25 -13.02
CA ILE A 120 -4.68 9.14 -14.10
C ILE A 120 -5.32 7.74 -14.06
N SER A 121 -6.63 7.71 -13.83
CA SER A 121 -7.42 6.50 -14.05
C SER A 121 -7.55 6.27 -15.54
N VAL A 122 -7.23 5.06 -16.01
CA VAL A 122 -7.46 4.70 -17.41
C VAL A 122 -8.97 4.50 -17.58
N GLY A 123 -9.68 5.59 -17.83
CA GLY A 123 -11.04 5.53 -18.34
C GLY A 123 -11.03 4.74 -19.63
N THR A 124 -11.61 3.54 -19.61
CA THR A 124 -11.86 2.80 -20.84
C THR A 124 -12.95 3.56 -21.58
N VAL A 125 -12.62 4.02 -22.80
CA VAL A 125 -13.52 4.71 -23.73
C VAL A 125 -14.61 3.75 -24.22
#